data_AF-A0A1W0X3E0-F1
#
_entry.id   AF-A0A1W0X3E0-F1
#
_cell.length_a   1.000
_cell.length_b   1.000
_cell.length_c   1.000
_cell.angle_alpha   90.00
_cell.angle_beta   90.00
_cell.angle_gamma   90.00
#
_symmetry.space_group_name_H-M   'P 1'
#
loop_
_entity.id
_entity.type
_entity.pdbx_description
1 polymer ?
#
loop_
_entity_poly.entity_id
_entity_poly.type
_entity_poly.pdbx_seq_one_letter_code
_entity_poly.pdbx_strand_id
1 'polypeptide(L)'
;MTVDDAPTNGDAPATNGFYKTAPRPKIPALLKVTGASLAGTTAADLLQAITHRVGVVLELRNYTKWNLTNPIVIINAGQIKTAPSDVHAGQREIMAAHKTDHTATGSSGTVSWNVDGTGQRVVIMWSAPYSFDFHTNWLAVGVMDASSLHLLGENTFNEMYKSEESWFKRKEFYRDTTQVRFAADQFEVTGSMGCAESDLRAWPTNVEHVDVITSRRSSRVSTWGKVALVTGASRGIGKGIALQLGEAGATVYITGRTLEDGDSPAPGSLRHTAQEIEKRGGKAVPIACDHNNDEDVAKVFQQIQRDHKRLDILVNNAYAAVDFILKNNGKPFWEFPDNTWDIVNGVGLRNHFLCSTLAARMMVKQRSGLIVNVSSAGGKTYLFTPSYGIGKAAVDRMAADCGLELKAHNVTYVSLWPGAVKTELIIQDTEHRKTGAGSANASSTETLELGANARMWDQVADGESPEFAGKAVVALATDPKLIERTGQIVTTAALGQEFGFKDIDGRKIKWTMPAPNHSEK
;
A
#
# COMPACT_ATOMS: atom_id res chain seq x y z
N MET A 1 2.18 -22.20 -0.08
CA MET A 1 2.64 -22.24 1.33
C MET A 1 4.00 -22.91 1.38
N THR A 2 4.84 -22.57 2.34
CA THR A 2 6.24 -23.03 2.46
C THR A 2 6.54 -23.42 3.90
N VAL A 3 7.27 -24.53 4.11
CA VAL A 3 7.81 -24.97 5.42
C VAL A 3 9.34 -25.02 5.37
N ASP A 4 10.02 -24.38 6.32
CA ASP A 4 11.50 -24.22 6.42
C ASP A 4 12.04 -24.67 7.80
N ASP A 5 13.35 -24.95 7.92
CA ASP A 5 14.03 -25.20 9.21
C ASP A 5 14.36 -23.89 9.98
N ALA A 6 14.34 -23.89 11.32
CA ALA A 6 14.66 -22.71 12.16
C ALA A 6 16.18 -22.49 12.39
N PRO A 7 16.64 -21.23 12.62
CA PRO A 7 18.07 -20.93 12.86
C PRO A 7 18.54 -21.35 14.27
N THR A 8 19.71 -21.98 14.39
CA THR A 8 20.28 -22.46 15.65
C THR A 8 20.95 -21.33 16.47
N ASN A 9 20.56 -21.18 17.75
CA ASN A 9 21.21 -20.31 18.73
C ASN A 9 22.27 -21.09 19.52
N GLY A 10 23.52 -20.63 19.50
CA GLY A 10 24.61 -21.17 20.33
C GLY A 10 25.54 -20.06 20.82
N ASP A 11 25.66 -19.98 22.14
CA ASP A 11 26.69 -19.32 22.96
C ASP A 11 26.69 -17.78 23.06
N ALA A 12 26.05 -17.29 24.13
CA ALA A 12 26.41 -16.03 24.76
C ALA A 12 27.27 -16.29 26.02
N PRO A 13 28.28 -15.43 26.28
CA PRO A 13 28.47 -14.95 27.63
C PRO A 13 28.42 -13.41 27.69
N ALA A 14 27.99 -12.92 28.85
CA ALA A 14 27.77 -11.51 29.16
C ALA A 14 29.06 -10.67 29.16
N THR A 15 29.02 -9.46 28.57
CA THR A 15 29.50 -8.16 29.12
C THR A 15 29.49 -7.07 28.03
N ASN A 16 29.41 -5.81 28.47
CA ASN A 16 29.22 -4.58 27.69
C ASN A 16 30.05 -4.43 26.40
N GLY A 17 29.39 -4.00 25.31
CA GLY A 17 30.04 -3.35 24.16
C GLY A 17 29.65 -3.94 22.80
N PHE A 18 29.04 -3.10 21.94
CA PHE A 18 28.91 -3.25 20.49
C PHE A 18 28.77 -4.68 19.93
N TYR A 19 27.52 -5.14 19.73
CA TYR A 19 27.26 -6.33 18.93
C TYR A 19 27.62 -6.11 17.46
N LYS A 20 28.77 -6.66 17.03
CA LYS A 20 28.93 -7.17 15.68
C LYS A 20 28.06 -8.42 15.58
N THR A 21 27.06 -8.43 14.70
CA THR A 21 26.36 -9.68 14.37
C THR A 21 27.37 -10.65 13.76
N ALA A 22 27.51 -11.83 14.37
CA ALA A 22 28.24 -12.95 13.79
C ALA A 22 27.64 -13.30 12.41
N PRO A 23 28.45 -13.74 11.44
CA PRO A 23 27.93 -14.20 10.16
C PRO A 23 26.94 -15.34 10.39
N ARG A 24 25.75 -15.23 9.78
CA ARG A 24 24.75 -16.30 9.75
C ARG A 24 25.44 -17.61 9.34
N PRO A 25 25.13 -18.76 9.98
CA PRO A 25 25.54 -20.04 9.43
C PRO A 25 25.07 -20.12 7.98
N LYS A 26 25.99 -20.52 7.09
CA LYS A 26 25.68 -20.71 5.66
C LYS A 26 24.51 -21.68 5.58
N ILE A 27 23.36 -21.18 5.15
CA ILE A 27 22.21 -22.00 4.76
C ILE A 27 22.74 -22.96 3.68
N PRO A 28 22.64 -24.29 3.85
CA PRO A 28 23.03 -25.23 2.81
C PRO A 28 22.31 -24.86 1.52
N ALA A 29 23.02 -24.89 0.40
CA ALA A 29 22.53 -24.52 -0.92
C ALA A 29 21.07 -25.01 -1.14
N LEU A 30 20.20 -24.07 -1.54
CA LEU A 30 18.79 -24.28 -1.87
C LEU A 30 18.50 -25.69 -2.37
N LEU A 31 17.74 -26.47 -1.58
CA LEU A 31 17.06 -27.66 -2.10
C LEU A 31 16.21 -27.20 -3.29
N LYS A 32 16.61 -27.61 -4.49
CA LYS A 32 15.88 -27.31 -5.72
C LYS A 32 14.56 -28.08 -5.61
N VAL A 33 13.45 -27.38 -5.37
CA VAL A 33 12.12 -28.02 -5.39
C VAL A 33 11.81 -28.43 -6.82
N THR A 34 12.21 -29.65 -7.18
CA THR A 34 11.99 -30.23 -8.50
C THR A 34 10.68 -31.00 -8.50
N GLY A 35 9.81 -30.75 -9.49
CA GLY A 35 8.63 -31.56 -9.76
C GLY A 35 7.34 -30.77 -9.99
N ALA A 36 6.54 -31.21 -10.95
CA ALA A 36 5.10 -30.94 -10.96
C ALA A 36 4.49 -31.64 -9.73
N SER A 37 3.50 -31.02 -9.11
CA SER A 37 2.61 -31.67 -8.13
C SER A 37 2.02 -32.96 -8.69
N LEU A 38 1.69 -33.93 -7.82
CA LEU A 38 1.13 -35.24 -8.17
C LEU A 38 0.12 -35.18 -9.34
N ALA A 39 0.27 -36.14 -10.26
CA ALA A 39 -0.48 -36.30 -11.52
C ALA A 39 -0.18 -35.29 -12.65
N GLY A 40 0.92 -34.53 -12.58
CA GLY A 40 1.35 -33.64 -13.68
C GLY A 40 0.38 -32.48 -13.95
N THR A 41 -0.48 -32.18 -12.98
CA THR A 41 -1.51 -31.14 -13.06
C THR A 41 -1.05 -29.94 -12.24
N THR A 42 -1.18 -28.73 -12.78
CA THR A 42 -0.79 -27.51 -12.06
C THR A 42 -1.93 -27.00 -11.17
N ALA A 43 -1.59 -26.15 -10.19
CA ALA A 43 -2.60 -25.43 -9.40
C ALA A 43 -3.57 -24.63 -10.28
N ALA A 44 -3.09 -24.12 -11.42
CA ALA A 44 -3.88 -23.34 -12.36
C ALA A 44 -4.88 -24.25 -13.08
N ASP A 45 -4.47 -25.44 -13.51
CA ASP A 45 -5.34 -26.41 -14.18
C ASP A 45 -6.44 -26.91 -13.23
N LEU A 46 -6.09 -27.23 -11.98
CA LEU A 46 -7.06 -27.65 -10.96
C LEU A 46 -8.09 -26.56 -10.67
N LEU A 47 -7.65 -25.30 -10.61
CA LEU A 47 -8.51 -24.16 -10.38
C LEU A 47 -9.45 -23.90 -11.56
N GLN A 48 -8.93 -23.95 -12.80
CA GLN A 48 -9.76 -23.85 -14.02
C GLN A 48 -10.80 -24.96 -14.10
N ALA A 49 -10.49 -26.14 -13.57
CA ALA A 49 -11.45 -27.24 -13.50
C ALA A 49 -12.55 -27.04 -12.43
N ILE A 50 -12.43 -26.08 -11.51
CA ILE A 50 -13.48 -25.80 -10.52
C ILE A 50 -14.53 -24.88 -11.16
N THR A 51 -15.71 -25.43 -11.43
CA THR A 51 -16.84 -24.71 -12.03
C THR A 51 -17.70 -23.95 -11.00
N HIS A 52 -17.40 -24.11 -9.72
CA HIS A 52 -18.15 -23.48 -8.62
C HIS A 52 -17.75 -22.02 -8.46
N ARG A 53 -18.70 -21.19 -7.99
CA ARG A 53 -18.44 -19.76 -7.72
C ARG A 53 -17.34 -19.50 -6.68
N VAL A 54 -17.05 -20.49 -5.82
CA VAL A 54 -15.95 -20.44 -4.86
C VAL A 54 -15.17 -21.75 -4.95
N GLY A 55 -13.89 -21.64 -5.30
CA GLY A 55 -12.92 -22.73 -5.34
C GLY A 55 -11.67 -22.35 -4.56
N VAL A 56 -11.07 -23.33 -3.90
CA VAL A 56 -9.82 -23.20 -3.16
C VAL A 56 -8.83 -24.21 -3.69
N VAL A 57 -7.63 -23.74 -4.02
CA VAL A 57 -6.50 -24.60 -4.34
C VAL A 57 -5.37 -24.25 -3.38
N LEU A 58 -4.88 -25.24 -2.65
CA LEU A 58 -3.80 -25.10 -1.68
C LEU A 58 -2.59 -25.84 -2.23
N GLU A 59 -1.53 -25.09 -2.52
CA GLU A 59 -0.21 -25.64 -2.87
C GLU A 59 0.72 -25.54 -1.65
N LEU A 60 1.28 -26.68 -1.23
CA LEU A 60 2.23 -26.80 -0.13
C LEU A 60 3.60 -27.18 -0.67
N ARG A 61 4.65 -26.43 -0.31
CA ARG A 61 6.04 -26.68 -0.67
C ARG A 61 6.84 -26.98 0.60
N ASN A 62 7.50 -28.12 0.62
CA ASN A 62 8.29 -28.57 1.76
C ASN A 62 9.77 -28.36 1.48
N TYR A 63 10.39 -27.36 2.11
CA TYR A 63 11.83 -27.09 2.00
C TYR A 63 12.61 -27.66 3.19
N THR A 64 11.93 -28.33 4.12
CA THR A 64 12.59 -28.99 5.24
C THR A 64 13.25 -30.29 4.79
N LYS A 65 14.12 -30.82 5.65
CA LYS A 65 14.67 -32.18 5.51
C LYS A 65 13.68 -33.29 5.89
N TRP A 66 12.53 -32.95 6.47
CA TRP A 66 11.55 -33.89 7.01
C TRP A 66 10.46 -34.19 5.99
N ASN A 67 9.91 -35.39 6.00
CA ASN A 67 8.71 -35.69 5.22
C ASN A 67 7.47 -35.20 5.97
N LEU A 68 6.50 -34.65 5.21
CA LEU A 68 5.18 -34.33 5.72
C LEU A 68 4.24 -35.48 5.37
N THR A 69 3.86 -36.30 6.34
CA THR A 69 3.11 -37.55 6.11
C THR A 69 1.75 -37.55 6.78
N ASN A 70 0.91 -38.52 6.41
CA ASN A 70 -0.38 -38.78 7.05
C ASN A 70 -1.27 -37.51 7.12
N PRO A 71 -1.66 -36.96 5.96
CA PRO A 71 -2.50 -35.79 5.89
C PRO A 71 -3.87 -36.06 6.53
N ILE A 72 -4.31 -35.12 7.35
CA ILE A 72 -5.66 -35.11 7.91
C ILE A 72 -6.34 -33.83 7.43
N VAL A 73 -7.53 -33.98 6.87
CA VAL A 73 -8.37 -32.88 6.41
C VAL A 73 -9.72 -32.90 7.12
N ILE A 74 -10.13 -31.74 7.63
CA ILE A 74 -11.43 -31.50 8.26
C ILE A 74 -12.10 -30.37 7.50
N ILE A 75 -13.34 -30.58 7.08
CA ILE A 75 -14.11 -29.58 6.33
C ILE A 75 -15.17 -28.97 7.22
N ASN A 76 -15.15 -27.64 7.32
CA ASN A 76 -16.14 -26.86 8.05
C ASN A 76 -17.25 -26.37 7.10
N ALA A 77 -16.88 -26.00 5.86
CA ALA A 77 -17.83 -25.70 4.79
C ALA A 77 -17.25 -26.07 3.42
N GLY A 78 -18.10 -26.60 2.53
CA GLY A 78 -17.68 -27.03 1.19
C GLY A 78 -17.38 -28.52 1.09
N GLN A 79 -16.66 -28.90 0.04
CA GLN A 79 -16.29 -30.28 -0.29
C GLN A 79 -14.87 -30.36 -0.84
N ILE A 80 -14.17 -31.46 -0.55
CA ILE A 80 -12.86 -31.76 -1.13
C ILE A 80 -13.04 -32.32 -2.54
N LYS A 81 -12.32 -31.71 -3.50
CA LYS A 81 -12.24 -32.18 -4.88
C LYS A 81 -10.97 -32.99 -5.14
N THR A 82 -9.86 -32.56 -4.55
CA THR A 82 -8.56 -33.26 -4.61
C THR A 82 -8.04 -33.35 -3.20
N ALA A 83 -7.94 -34.57 -2.66
CA ALA A 83 -7.48 -34.81 -1.30
C ALA A 83 -5.98 -34.49 -1.16
N PRO A 84 -5.54 -34.03 0.02
CA PRO A 84 -4.12 -33.85 0.31
C PRO A 84 -3.38 -35.20 0.30
N SER A 85 -2.12 -35.16 -0.12
CA SER A 85 -1.18 -36.29 -0.10
C SER A 85 0.03 -35.97 0.79
N ASP A 86 0.88 -36.96 1.03
CA ASP A 86 2.18 -36.75 1.67
C ASP A 86 3.04 -35.78 0.83
N VAL A 87 3.83 -34.93 1.49
CA VAL A 87 4.75 -33.96 0.85
C VAL A 87 6.17 -34.24 1.33
N HIS A 88 6.93 -34.97 0.53
CA HIS A 88 8.30 -35.34 0.89
C HIS A 88 9.25 -34.13 0.93
N ALA A 89 10.39 -34.29 1.61
CA ALA A 89 11.44 -33.28 1.68
C ALA A 89 11.84 -32.79 0.27
N GLY A 90 11.86 -31.47 0.06
CA GLY A 90 12.19 -30.86 -1.22
C GLY A 90 11.11 -30.96 -2.30
N GLN A 91 9.89 -31.41 -1.96
CA GLN A 91 8.78 -31.56 -2.91
C GLN A 91 7.66 -30.54 -2.67
N ARG A 92 6.67 -30.54 -3.58
CA ARG A 92 5.44 -29.78 -3.43
C ARG A 92 4.24 -30.62 -3.81
N GLU A 93 3.12 -30.37 -3.15
CA GLU A 93 1.85 -31.01 -3.48
C GLU A 93 0.67 -30.04 -3.42
N ILE A 94 -0.45 -30.46 -4.00
CA ILE A 94 -1.65 -29.64 -4.15
C ILE A 94 -2.89 -30.40 -3.67
N MET A 95 -3.77 -29.68 -2.98
CA MET A 95 -5.14 -30.11 -2.74
C MET A 95 -6.13 -29.06 -3.25
N ALA A 96 -7.37 -29.48 -3.49
CA ALA A 96 -8.42 -28.61 -3.99
C ALA A 96 -9.75 -28.86 -3.27
N ALA A 97 -10.48 -27.78 -3.00
CA ALA A 97 -11.81 -27.79 -2.40
C ALA A 97 -12.71 -26.78 -3.10
N HIS A 98 -14.02 -26.88 -2.92
CA HIS A 98 -14.99 -25.89 -3.40
C HIS A 98 -16.16 -25.76 -2.44
N LYS A 99 -16.97 -24.71 -2.62
CA LYS A 99 -18.23 -24.57 -1.88
C LYS A 99 -19.20 -25.71 -2.18
N THR A 100 -20.13 -25.96 -1.27
CA THR A 100 -21.25 -26.88 -1.49
C THR A 100 -22.23 -26.27 -2.50
N ASP A 101 -22.83 -27.11 -3.34
CA ASP A 101 -23.81 -26.67 -4.30
C ASP A 101 -25.03 -26.01 -3.65
N HIS A 102 -25.51 -24.95 -4.28
CA HIS A 102 -26.71 -24.19 -3.87
C HIS A 102 -26.69 -23.59 -2.46
N THR A 103 -25.57 -23.60 -1.74
CA THR A 103 -25.44 -22.92 -0.44
C THR A 103 -24.91 -21.51 -0.59
N ALA A 104 -25.18 -20.64 0.39
CA ALA A 104 -24.57 -19.32 0.50
C ALA A 104 -23.16 -19.35 1.11
N THR A 105 -22.74 -20.50 1.63
CA THR A 105 -21.46 -20.68 2.30
C THR A 105 -20.32 -20.90 1.29
N GLY A 106 -19.13 -20.41 1.63
CA GLY A 106 -17.91 -20.60 0.84
C GLY A 106 -17.25 -21.95 1.07
N SER A 107 -15.92 -21.99 1.01
CA SER A 107 -15.12 -23.16 1.37
C SER A 107 -14.21 -22.86 2.55
N SER A 108 -14.26 -23.70 3.57
CA SER A 108 -13.41 -23.58 4.75
C SER A 108 -13.09 -24.93 5.37
N GLY A 109 -11.91 -25.00 6.00
CA GLY A 109 -11.46 -26.21 6.64
C GLY A 109 -10.07 -26.10 7.25
N THR A 110 -9.61 -27.22 7.76
CA THR A 110 -8.29 -27.41 8.34
C THR A 110 -7.62 -28.60 7.67
N VAL A 111 -6.35 -28.46 7.31
CA VAL A 111 -5.52 -29.55 6.84
C VAL A 111 -4.22 -29.59 7.63
N SER A 112 -3.72 -30.78 7.94
CA SER A 112 -2.49 -30.97 8.69
C SER A 112 -1.69 -32.18 8.24
N TRP A 113 -0.38 -32.15 8.46
CA TRP A 113 0.54 -33.26 8.20
C TRP A 113 1.42 -33.52 9.41
N ASN A 114 1.75 -34.79 9.68
CA ASN A 114 2.85 -35.15 10.57
C ASN A 114 4.16 -34.69 9.98
N VAL A 115 5.02 -34.13 10.81
CA VAL A 115 6.44 -33.94 10.49
C VAL A 115 7.16 -35.18 10.99
N ASP A 116 7.64 -36.02 10.07
CA ASP A 116 8.20 -37.33 10.42
C ASP A 116 9.34 -37.21 11.45
N GLY A 117 9.28 -38.00 12.53
CA GLY A 117 10.36 -38.08 13.51
C GLY A 117 10.45 -36.94 14.52
N THR A 118 9.52 -35.97 14.51
CA THR A 118 9.55 -34.82 15.44
C THR A 118 8.43 -34.82 16.47
N GLY A 119 7.40 -35.65 16.27
CA GLY A 119 6.20 -35.65 17.12
C GLY A 119 5.32 -34.41 16.92
N GLN A 120 5.57 -33.60 15.89
CA GLN A 120 4.82 -32.37 15.61
C GLN A 120 3.99 -32.50 14.32
N ARG A 121 2.98 -31.66 14.19
CA ARG A 121 2.16 -31.52 12.99
C ARG A 121 2.16 -30.08 12.48
N VAL A 122 2.36 -29.89 11.18
CA VAL A 122 2.09 -28.61 10.51
C VAL A 122 0.58 -28.53 10.28
N VAL A 123 -0.01 -27.39 10.59
CA VAL A 123 -1.46 -27.14 10.49
C VAL A 123 -1.71 -25.91 9.64
N ILE A 124 -2.66 -26.02 8.73
CA ILE A 124 -3.15 -24.94 7.88
C ILE A 124 -4.67 -24.87 8.02
N MET A 125 -5.20 -23.69 8.31
CA MET A 125 -6.65 -23.43 8.34
C MET A 125 -7.00 -22.40 7.28
N TRP A 126 -8.01 -22.66 6.46
CA TRP A 126 -8.42 -21.75 5.38
C TRP A 126 -9.90 -21.40 5.46
N SER A 127 -10.24 -20.20 4.99
CA SER A 127 -11.61 -19.77 4.71
C SER A 127 -11.63 -18.88 3.46
N ALA A 128 -12.46 -19.25 2.50
CA ALA A 128 -12.66 -18.54 1.23
C ALA A 128 -14.15 -18.36 0.96
N PRO A 129 -14.57 -17.12 0.66
CA PRO A 129 -15.33 -16.30 1.58
C PRO A 129 -16.59 -16.99 2.12
N TYR A 130 -16.77 -16.93 3.44
CA TYR A 130 -17.89 -17.51 4.16
C TYR A 130 -19.06 -16.50 4.24
N SER A 131 -20.03 -16.60 3.32
CA SER A 131 -21.29 -15.82 3.25
C SER A 131 -21.18 -14.41 2.65
N PHE A 132 -22.35 -13.81 2.35
CA PHE A 132 -22.67 -12.60 1.55
C PHE A 132 -21.91 -11.29 1.87
N ASP A 133 -20.89 -11.32 2.71
CA ASP A 133 -19.91 -10.25 2.86
C ASP A 133 -18.64 -10.67 2.11
N PHE A 134 -18.46 -10.13 0.91
CA PHE A 134 -17.49 -10.57 -0.10
C PHE A 134 -16.00 -10.34 0.25
N HIS A 135 -15.65 -10.24 1.54
CA HIS A 135 -14.41 -9.59 2.00
C HIS A 135 -13.59 -10.32 3.07
N THR A 136 -13.81 -11.60 3.36
CA THR A 136 -13.10 -12.29 4.46
C THR A 136 -12.42 -13.60 4.03
N ASN A 137 -11.30 -13.50 3.32
CA ASN A 137 -10.39 -14.64 3.14
C ASN A 137 -9.49 -14.75 4.37
N TRP A 138 -9.50 -15.87 5.07
CA TRP A 138 -8.65 -16.10 6.24
C TRP A 138 -7.73 -17.28 6.00
N LEU A 139 -6.49 -17.12 6.44
CA LEU A 139 -5.51 -18.20 6.45
C LEU A 139 -4.75 -18.18 7.78
N ALA A 140 -4.66 -19.34 8.41
CA ALA A 140 -3.76 -19.56 9.53
C ALA A 140 -2.75 -20.66 9.19
N VAL A 141 -1.53 -20.46 9.69
CA VAL A 141 -0.44 -21.42 9.61
C VAL A 141 0.13 -21.63 11.01
N GLY A 142 0.43 -22.88 11.35
CA GLY A 142 0.86 -23.23 12.68
C GLY A 142 1.58 -24.57 12.75
N VAL A 143 2.14 -24.85 13.92
CA VAL A 143 2.73 -26.15 14.28
C VAL A 143 2.22 -26.53 15.65
N MET A 144 1.71 -27.73 15.81
CA MET A 144 1.26 -28.27 17.10
C MET A 144 1.91 -29.61 17.41
N ASP A 145 1.82 -30.04 18.66
CA ASP A 145 2.21 -31.39 19.06
C ASP A 145 1.21 -32.42 18.51
N ALA A 146 1.69 -33.56 18.01
CA ALA A 146 0.85 -34.60 17.44
C ALA A 146 -0.12 -35.20 18.47
N SER A 147 0.20 -35.18 19.76
CA SER A 147 -0.72 -35.59 20.84
C SER A 147 -1.93 -34.65 20.99
N SER A 148 -1.79 -33.40 20.54
CA SER A 148 -2.86 -32.40 20.52
C SER A 148 -3.80 -32.55 19.33
N LEU A 149 -3.61 -33.58 18.48
CA LEU A 149 -4.43 -33.82 17.30
C LEU A 149 -5.94 -33.93 17.59
N HIS A 150 -6.30 -34.45 18.77
CA HIS A 150 -7.69 -34.55 19.22
C HIS A 150 -8.38 -33.18 19.37
N LEU A 151 -7.63 -32.09 19.38
CA LEU A 151 -8.15 -30.73 19.39
C LEU A 151 -8.56 -30.25 17.99
N LEU A 152 -8.08 -30.86 16.89
CA LEU A 152 -8.48 -30.45 15.55
C LEU A 152 -9.97 -30.78 15.30
N GLY A 153 -10.78 -29.74 15.09
CA GLY A 153 -12.23 -29.81 14.90
C GLY A 153 -12.86 -28.42 14.72
N GLU A 154 -14.20 -28.33 14.72
CA GLU A 154 -14.91 -27.04 14.54
C GLU A 154 -14.50 -25.97 15.56
N ASN A 155 -14.27 -26.35 16.82
CA ASN A 155 -13.84 -25.42 17.86
C ASN A 155 -12.48 -24.80 17.53
N THR A 156 -11.51 -25.60 17.10
CA THR A 156 -10.17 -25.11 16.72
C THR A 156 -10.18 -24.26 15.46
N PHE A 157 -11.01 -24.61 14.47
CA PHE A 157 -11.20 -23.75 13.30
C PHE A 157 -11.80 -22.39 13.69
N ASN A 158 -12.74 -22.36 14.64
CA ASN A 158 -13.36 -21.12 15.11
C ASN A 158 -12.38 -20.21 15.87
N GLU A 159 -11.35 -20.76 16.52
CA GLU A 159 -10.29 -19.95 17.16
C GLU A 159 -9.52 -19.10 16.14
N MET A 160 -9.45 -19.52 14.87
CA MET A 160 -8.92 -18.69 13.77
C MET A 160 -9.63 -17.33 13.64
N TYR A 161 -10.85 -17.16 14.13
CA TYR A 161 -11.53 -15.86 14.10
C TYR A 161 -11.42 -15.07 15.41
N LYS A 162 -11.11 -15.74 16.51
CA LYS A 162 -11.25 -15.19 17.87
C LYS A 162 -9.93 -14.78 18.50
N SER A 163 -8.84 -15.50 18.22
CA SER A 163 -7.57 -15.30 18.92
C SER A 163 -6.34 -15.47 18.01
N GLU A 164 -5.17 -15.14 18.55
CA GLU A 164 -3.90 -15.69 18.07
C GLU A 164 -3.39 -16.61 19.18
N GLU A 165 -3.20 -17.90 18.87
CA GLU A 165 -2.70 -18.87 19.85
C GLU A 165 -1.18 -19.00 19.79
N SER A 166 -0.60 -19.63 20.81
CA SER A 166 0.84 -19.91 20.86
C SER A 166 1.34 -20.81 19.74
N TRP A 167 0.44 -21.58 19.11
CA TRP A 167 0.78 -22.62 18.13
C TRP A 167 0.38 -22.28 16.68
N PHE A 168 -0.28 -21.14 16.43
CA PHE A 168 -0.54 -20.66 15.06
C PHE A 168 -0.53 -19.13 14.96
N LYS A 169 -0.22 -18.63 13.75
CA LYS A 169 -0.52 -17.26 13.35
C LYS A 169 -1.57 -17.26 12.25
N ARG A 170 -2.47 -16.29 12.32
CA ARG A 170 -3.56 -16.11 11.38
C ARG A 170 -3.48 -14.76 10.72
N LYS A 171 -4.15 -14.63 9.59
CA LYS A 171 -4.29 -13.36 8.91
C LYS A 171 -5.48 -13.34 7.97
N GLU A 172 -6.08 -12.16 7.85
CA GLU A 172 -7.08 -11.85 6.84
C GLU A 172 -6.40 -11.38 5.56
N PHE A 173 -6.61 -12.12 4.48
CA PHE A 173 -6.08 -11.87 3.14
C PHE A 173 -7.08 -11.08 2.29
N TYR A 174 -7.46 -9.91 2.82
CA TYR A 174 -8.30 -8.94 2.10
C TYR A 174 -7.58 -7.60 1.89
N ARG A 175 -7.10 -6.98 2.97
CA ARG A 175 -6.38 -5.69 2.93
C ARG A 175 -4.87 -5.83 2.91
N ASP A 176 -4.38 -7.01 3.27
CA ASP A 176 -2.97 -7.31 3.43
C ASP A 176 -2.70 -8.72 2.87
N THR A 177 -2.05 -8.79 1.71
CA THR A 177 -1.71 -10.04 1.03
C THR A 177 -0.32 -10.56 1.39
N THR A 178 0.40 -9.88 2.29
CA THR A 178 1.72 -10.34 2.74
C THR A 178 1.61 -11.70 3.43
N GLN A 179 2.70 -12.46 3.47
CA GLN A 179 2.63 -13.80 4.03
C GLN A 179 2.33 -13.78 5.53
N VAL A 180 1.46 -14.67 5.98
CA VAL A 180 1.38 -15.03 7.39
C VAL A 180 2.55 -15.96 7.69
N ARG A 181 3.24 -15.73 8.81
CA ARG A 181 4.42 -16.49 9.22
C ARG A 181 4.22 -16.97 10.66
N PHE A 182 4.45 -18.26 10.88
CA PHE A 182 4.53 -18.87 12.20
C PHE A 182 5.87 -19.58 12.33
N ALA A 183 6.60 -19.29 13.41
CA ALA A 183 7.87 -19.94 13.71
C ALA A 183 7.73 -20.76 15.00
N ALA A 184 8.09 -22.03 14.93
CA ALA A 184 8.31 -22.93 16.06
C ALA A 184 9.82 -23.24 16.17
N ASP A 185 10.22 -23.90 17.27
CA ASP A 185 11.64 -24.14 17.59
C ASP A 185 12.46 -24.73 16.44
N GLN A 186 11.90 -25.65 15.66
CA GLN A 186 12.62 -26.35 14.61
C GLN A 186 12.16 -25.99 13.19
N PHE A 187 11.00 -25.34 13.04
CA PHE A 187 10.46 -25.05 11.70
C PHE A 187 9.72 -23.72 11.65
N GLU A 188 9.62 -23.21 10.44
CA GLU A 188 8.81 -22.06 10.11
C GLU A 188 7.80 -22.43 9.03
N VAL A 189 6.55 -22.00 9.20
CA VAL A 189 5.50 -22.17 8.22
C VAL A 189 5.08 -20.78 7.74
N THR A 190 5.06 -20.59 6.43
CA THR A 190 4.59 -19.36 5.78
C THR A 190 3.47 -19.65 4.79
N GLY A 191 2.48 -18.75 4.76
CA GLY A 191 1.30 -18.90 3.93
C GLY A 191 0.84 -17.60 3.31
N SER A 192 0.27 -17.67 2.12
CA SER A 192 -0.47 -16.58 1.48
C SER A 192 -1.72 -17.14 0.81
N MET A 193 -2.72 -16.29 0.65
CA MET A 193 -3.98 -16.62 0.00
C MET A 193 -4.35 -15.50 -0.96
N GLY A 194 -4.80 -15.86 -2.17
CA GLY A 194 -5.19 -14.91 -3.21
C GLY A 194 -6.40 -15.40 -4.01
N CYS A 195 -7.10 -14.48 -4.67
CA CYS A 195 -8.14 -14.79 -5.65
C CYS A 195 -7.49 -14.83 -7.04
N ALA A 196 -7.32 -16.03 -7.61
CA ALA A 196 -6.55 -16.27 -8.83
C ALA A 196 -7.11 -15.53 -10.07
N GLU A 197 -6.27 -15.01 -10.97
CA GLU A 197 -5.52 -15.79 -11.99
C GLU A 197 -4.06 -15.30 -12.17
N SER A 198 -3.62 -14.27 -11.44
CA SER A 198 -2.32 -13.60 -11.65
C SER A 198 -1.13 -14.20 -10.90
N ASP A 199 -1.35 -15.01 -9.86
CA ASP A 199 -0.25 -15.41 -8.95
C ASP A 199 0.40 -16.75 -9.30
N LEU A 200 -0.21 -17.55 -10.18
CA LEU A 200 0.28 -18.89 -10.50
C LEU A 200 1.35 -18.93 -11.61
N ARG A 201 1.53 -17.84 -12.38
CA ARG A 201 2.55 -17.75 -13.46
C ARG A 201 3.84 -17.03 -13.06
N ALA A 202 3.94 -16.55 -11.81
CA ALA A 202 5.01 -15.64 -11.39
C ALA A 202 6.12 -16.29 -10.54
N TRP A 203 6.47 -17.56 -10.77
CA TRP A 203 7.59 -18.20 -10.09
C TRP A 203 8.69 -18.62 -11.06
N PRO A 204 9.93 -18.10 -10.91
CA PRO A 204 11.02 -18.36 -11.84
C PRO A 204 11.50 -19.81 -11.70
N THR A 205 11.42 -20.56 -12.81
CA THR A 205 11.85 -21.97 -12.89
C THR A 205 13.35 -22.16 -13.11
N ASN A 206 14.15 -21.10 -13.24
CA ASN A 206 15.60 -21.20 -13.36
C ASN A 206 16.28 -20.04 -12.62
N VAL A 207 16.98 -20.35 -11.54
CA VAL A 207 17.96 -19.44 -10.92
C VAL A 207 19.33 -19.93 -11.35
N GLU A 208 19.87 -19.32 -12.40
CA GLU A 208 21.32 -19.28 -12.61
C GLU A 208 21.79 -17.87 -12.25
N HIS A 209 22.65 -17.81 -11.23
CA HIS A 209 23.52 -16.70 -10.82
C HIS A 209 22.94 -15.27 -10.80
N VAL A 210 22.71 -14.76 -9.58
CA VAL A 210 22.68 -13.31 -9.33
C VAL A 210 23.88 -12.96 -8.46
N ASP A 211 24.80 -12.18 -9.01
CA ASP A 211 25.93 -11.60 -8.29
C ASP A 211 25.46 -10.69 -7.15
N VAL A 212 26.05 -10.89 -5.98
CA VAL A 212 25.79 -10.10 -4.78
C VAL A 212 26.58 -8.80 -4.86
N ILE A 213 25.93 -7.69 -5.24
CA ILE A 213 26.47 -6.35 -4.98
C ILE A 213 26.07 -5.96 -3.55
N THR A 214 27.01 -6.08 -2.62
CA THR A 214 26.95 -5.34 -1.36
C THR A 214 27.48 -3.93 -1.62
N SER A 215 26.76 -2.88 -1.23
CA SER A 215 27.36 -1.54 -1.17
C SER A 215 27.06 -0.82 0.14
N ARG A 216 28.12 -0.58 0.90
CA ARG A 216 28.24 0.46 1.92
C ARG A 216 27.97 1.85 1.32
N ARG A 217 27.54 2.79 2.18
CA ARG A 217 27.39 4.24 1.91
C ARG A 217 28.48 4.78 0.96
N SER A 218 28.04 5.38 -0.15
CA SER A 218 28.73 6.44 -0.86
C SER A 218 27.72 7.24 -1.70
N SER A 219 27.81 8.55 -1.59
CA SER A 219 27.14 9.56 -2.42
C SER A 219 27.36 9.30 -3.91
N ARG A 220 26.35 8.78 -4.63
CA ARG A 220 26.20 8.94 -6.08
C ARG A 220 24.71 9.05 -6.43
N VAL A 221 24.39 10.08 -7.18
CA VAL A 221 23.08 10.38 -7.79
C VAL A 221 22.52 9.10 -8.43
N SER A 222 21.32 8.71 -8.01
CA SER A 222 20.56 7.63 -8.64
C SER A 222 20.24 8.01 -10.10
N THR A 223 20.60 7.19 -11.07
CA THR A 223 20.40 7.43 -12.51
C THR A 223 18.99 7.02 -12.97
N TRP A 224 17.96 7.30 -12.18
CA TRP A 224 16.61 6.74 -12.38
C TRP A 224 15.98 7.15 -13.72
N GLY A 225 16.33 8.32 -14.26
CA GLY A 225 16.07 8.71 -15.65
C GLY A 225 14.59 8.81 -16.03
N LYS A 226 13.69 8.77 -15.04
CA LYS A 226 12.24 8.86 -15.21
C LYS A 226 11.81 10.27 -15.57
N VAL A 227 10.72 10.38 -16.31
CA VAL A 227 10.04 11.66 -16.58
C VAL A 227 8.82 11.75 -15.68
N ALA A 228 8.78 12.75 -14.80
CA ALA A 228 7.71 12.95 -13.84
C ALA A 228 7.00 14.29 -14.06
N LEU A 229 5.69 14.34 -13.81
CA LEU A 229 4.89 15.55 -13.74
C LEU A 229 4.29 15.68 -12.34
N VAL A 230 4.58 16.78 -11.65
CA VAL A 230 3.98 17.10 -10.35
C VAL A 230 3.17 18.38 -10.45
N THR A 231 1.86 18.25 -10.23
CA THR A 231 0.93 19.39 -10.29
C THR A 231 0.88 20.13 -8.96
N GLY A 232 0.89 21.47 -9.00
CA GLY A 232 0.87 22.30 -7.79
C GLY A 232 2.18 22.25 -6.99
N ALA A 233 3.32 22.37 -7.67
CA ALA A 233 4.66 22.15 -7.08
C ALA A 233 5.41 23.43 -6.67
N SER A 234 4.73 24.59 -6.64
CA SER A 234 5.35 25.85 -6.20
C SER A 234 5.61 25.92 -4.69
N ARG A 235 4.94 25.09 -3.89
CA ARG A 235 5.02 25.05 -2.42
C ARG A 235 4.41 23.76 -1.84
N GLY A 236 4.51 23.56 -0.52
CA GLY A 236 3.83 22.48 0.20
C GLY A 236 4.16 21.07 -0.29
N ILE A 237 3.18 20.17 -0.22
CA ILE A 237 3.32 18.74 -0.56
C ILE A 237 3.86 18.55 -1.99
N GLY A 238 3.33 19.29 -2.96
CA GLY A 238 3.79 19.20 -4.35
C GLY A 238 5.26 19.55 -4.52
N LYS A 239 5.74 20.61 -3.84
CA LYS A 239 7.16 20.95 -3.81
C LYS A 239 7.98 19.82 -3.19
N GLY A 240 7.57 19.30 -2.04
CA GLY A 240 8.26 18.21 -1.36
C GLY A 240 8.37 16.92 -2.21
N ILE A 241 7.31 16.59 -2.94
CA ILE A 241 7.31 15.47 -3.89
C ILE A 241 8.28 15.72 -5.05
N ALA A 242 8.24 16.91 -5.64
CA ALA A 242 9.12 17.26 -6.75
C ALA A 242 10.61 17.23 -6.36
N LEU A 243 10.94 17.69 -5.15
CA LEU A 243 12.31 17.65 -4.61
C LEU A 243 12.84 16.23 -4.50
N GLN A 244 12.06 15.32 -3.91
CA GLN A 244 12.47 13.92 -3.72
C GLN A 244 12.57 13.16 -5.06
N LEU A 245 11.65 13.41 -6.00
CA LEU A 245 11.74 12.84 -7.36
C LEU A 245 13.00 13.35 -8.09
N GLY A 246 13.31 14.64 -7.97
CA GLY A 246 14.51 15.25 -8.53
C GLY A 246 15.80 14.68 -7.92
N GLU A 247 15.85 14.56 -6.60
CA GLU A 247 16.96 13.96 -5.85
C GLU A 247 17.16 12.46 -6.21
N ALA A 248 16.09 11.74 -6.53
CA ALA A 248 16.13 10.39 -7.05
C ALA A 248 16.62 10.30 -8.52
N GLY A 249 16.82 11.44 -9.20
CA GLY A 249 17.35 11.54 -10.56
C GLY A 249 16.30 11.57 -11.68
N ALA A 250 15.04 11.91 -11.35
CA ALA A 250 14.02 12.15 -12.37
C ALA A 250 14.19 13.53 -13.05
N THR A 251 13.71 13.63 -14.29
CA THR A 251 13.37 14.93 -14.89
C THR A 251 11.95 15.28 -14.49
N VAL A 252 11.79 16.36 -13.72
CA VAL A 252 10.51 16.71 -13.08
C VAL A 252 9.92 17.96 -13.72
N TYR A 253 8.81 17.79 -14.42
CA TYR A 253 7.93 18.87 -14.83
C TYR A 253 7.14 19.33 -13.61
N ILE A 254 7.32 20.59 -13.23
CA ILE A 254 6.64 21.19 -12.08
C ILE A 254 5.67 22.26 -12.58
N THR A 255 4.40 22.14 -12.20
CA THR A 255 3.36 23.06 -12.66
C THR A 255 2.64 23.77 -11.52
N GLY A 256 2.11 24.95 -11.82
CA GLY A 256 1.42 25.81 -10.88
C GLY A 256 1.26 27.22 -11.45
N ARG A 257 0.54 28.09 -10.75
CA ARG A 257 0.28 29.46 -11.22
C ARG A 257 1.42 30.44 -10.94
N THR A 258 2.14 30.25 -9.83
CA THR A 258 3.20 31.15 -9.35
C THR A 258 4.53 30.76 -9.99
N LEU A 259 4.94 31.45 -11.05
CA LEU A 259 6.18 31.12 -11.77
C LEU A 259 7.41 31.67 -11.02
N GLU A 260 7.35 32.94 -10.64
CA GLU A 260 8.41 33.67 -9.93
C GLU A 260 7.94 34.07 -8.52
N ASP A 261 8.90 34.33 -7.63
CA ASP A 261 8.57 34.82 -6.28
C ASP A 261 7.93 36.22 -6.38
N GLY A 262 6.82 36.43 -5.67
CA GLY A 262 6.04 37.67 -5.72
C GLY A 262 4.85 37.65 -6.67
N ASP A 263 4.73 36.67 -7.58
CA ASP A 263 3.54 36.50 -8.45
C ASP A 263 2.26 36.15 -7.64
N SER A 264 2.41 35.79 -6.37
CA SER A 264 1.32 35.45 -5.46
C SER A 264 1.63 35.93 -4.04
N PRO A 265 0.61 36.27 -3.23
CA PRO A 265 0.80 36.55 -1.80
C PRO A 265 1.34 35.35 -1.01
N ALA A 266 1.15 34.12 -1.50
CA ALA A 266 1.64 32.92 -0.86
C ALA A 266 3.13 32.69 -1.17
N PRO A 267 3.95 32.26 -0.20
CA PRO A 267 5.39 32.07 -0.40
C PRO A 267 5.70 30.92 -1.35
N GLY A 268 6.83 31.02 -2.05
CA GLY A 268 7.35 30.00 -2.95
C GLY A 268 6.81 30.08 -4.38
N SER A 269 7.65 29.71 -5.33
CA SER A 269 7.43 29.77 -6.78
C SER A 269 7.97 28.52 -7.47
N LEU A 270 7.54 28.29 -8.71
CA LEU A 270 8.08 27.20 -9.52
C LEU A 270 9.58 27.39 -9.80
N ARG A 271 10.03 28.62 -10.04
CA ARG A 271 11.45 28.92 -10.24
C ARG A 271 12.29 28.53 -9.03
N HIS A 272 11.83 28.91 -7.83
CA HIS A 272 12.52 28.56 -6.59
C HIS A 272 12.56 27.04 -6.36
N THR A 273 11.45 26.33 -6.58
CA THR A 273 11.43 24.86 -6.51
C THR A 273 12.39 24.23 -7.53
N ALA A 274 12.43 24.72 -8.78
CA ALA A 274 13.34 24.22 -9.80
C ALA A 274 14.82 24.36 -9.38
N GLN A 275 15.20 25.51 -8.84
CA GLN A 275 16.56 25.75 -8.34
C GLN A 275 16.93 24.81 -7.20
N GLU A 276 16.01 24.51 -6.29
CA GLU A 276 16.25 23.54 -5.22
C GLU A 276 16.42 22.11 -5.76
N ILE A 277 15.63 21.71 -6.77
CA ILE A 277 15.79 20.41 -7.45
C ILE A 277 17.17 20.32 -8.12
N GLU A 278 17.58 21.36 -8.84
CA GLU A 278 18.88 21.41 -9.52
C GLU A 278 20.05 21.37 -8.54
N LYS A 279 19.96 22.05 -7.40
CA LYS A 279 20.95 21.98 -6.31
C LYS A 279 21.10 20.56 -5.74
N ARG A 280 20.03 19.74 -5.80
CA ARG A 280 20.04 18.33 -5.39
C ARG A 280 20.51 17.38 -6.51
N GLY A 281 20.92 17.93 -7.66
CA GLY A 281 21.40 17.16 -8.81
C GLY A 281 20.30 16.62 -9.73
N GLY A 282 19.05 17.01 -9.49
CA GLY A 282 17.90 16.68 -10.35
C GLY A 282 17.76 17.64 -11.54
N LYS A 283 16.78 17.37 -12.41
CA LYS A 283 16.40 18.27 -13.51
C LYS A 283 14.96 18.71 -13.32
N ALA A 284 14.69 20.00 -13.43
CA ALA A 284 13.35 20.56 -13.30
C ALA A 284 12.95 21.34 -14.55
N VAL A 285 11.67 21.22 -14.95
CA VAL A 285 11.08 22.02 -16.03
C VAL A 285 9.86 22.75 -15.45
N PRO A 286 10.02 24.02 -15.01
CA PRO A 286 8.91 24.80 -14.48
C PRO A 286 8.00 25.30 -15.60
N ILE A 287 6.69 25.06 -15.47
CA ILE A 287 5.67 25.52 -16.43
C ILE A 287 4.53 26.21 -15.67
N ALA A 288 4.29 27.48 -15.97
CA ALA A 288 3.10 28.19 -15.53
C ALA A 288 1.85 27.50 -16.11
N CYS A 289 0.95 27.06 -15.24
CA CYS A 289 -0.27 26.35 -15.61
C CYS A 289 -1.36 26.68 -14.62
N ASP A 290 -2.49 27.21 -15.11
CA ASP A 290 -3.71 27.22 -14.33
C ASP A 290 -4.41 25.87 -14.50
N HIS A 291 -4.45 25.07 -13.43
CA HIS A 291 -5.12 23.78 -13.42
C HIS A 291 -6.65 23.88 -13.45
N ASN A 292 -7.23 25.10 -13.49
CA ASN A 292 -8.63 25.29 -13.82
C ASN A 292 -8.87 25.54 -15.32
N ASN A 293 -7.80 25.63 -16.13
CA ASN A 293 -7.85 25.85 -17.57
C ASN A 293 -7.38 24.60 -18.34
N ASP A 294 -8.29 23.96 -19.05
CA ASP A 294 -8.03 22.72 -19.78
C ASP A 294 -6.98 22.89 -20.90
N GLU A 295 -6.91 24.06 -21.53
CA GLU A 295 -5.93 24.32 -22.59
C GLU A 295 -4.51 24.42 -22.04
N ASP A 296 -4.34 25.03 -20.87
CA ASP A 296 -3.04 25.12 -20.21
C ASP A 296 -2.55 23.74 -19.77
N VAL A 297 -3.45 22.92 -19.20
CA VAL A 297 -3.15 21.53 -18.88
C VAL A 297 -2.75 20.75 -20.13
N ALA A 298 -3.50 20.89 -21.23
CA ALA A 298 -3.17 20.22 -22.49
C ALA A 298 -1.78 20.63 -23.04
N LYS A 299 -1.41 21.91 -22.96
CA LYS A 299 -0.08 22.41 -23.38
C LYS A 299 1.06 21.76 -22.59
N VAL A 300 0.87 21.51 -21.28
CA VAL A 300 1.87 20.80 -20.45
C VAL A 300 2.12 19.39 -20.99
N PHE A 301 1.06 18.60 -21.20
CA PHE A 301 1.21 17.23 -21.72
C PHE A 301 1.77 17.21 -23.15
N GLN A 302 1.41 18.18 -23.99
CA GLN A 302 2.00 18.33 -25.32
C GLN A 302 3.50 18.63 -25.24
N GLN A 303 3.94 19.47 -24.31
CA GLN A 303 5.37 19.74 -24.10
C GLN A 303 6.12 18.47 -23.69
N ILE A 304 5.61 17.72 -22.70
CA ILE A 304 6.21 16.45 -22.26
C ILE A 304 6.29 15.44 -23.43
N GLN A 305 5.23 15.36 -24.23
CA GLN A 305 5.18 14.50 -25.41
C GLN A 305 6.20 14.92 -26.48
N ARG A 306 6.43 16.22 -26.69
CA ARG A 306 7.47 16.73 -27.61
C ARG A 306 8.88 16.40 -27.10
N ASP A 307 9.14 16.66 -25.83
CA ASP A 307 10.49 16.63 -25.26
C ASP A 307 10.97 15.20 -24.98
N HIS A 308 10.09 14.34 -24.48
CA HIS A 308 10.46 12.99 -24.05
C HIS A 308 9.68 11.86 -24.72
N LYS A 309 8.53 12.17 -25.33
CA LYS A 309 7.59 11.20 -25.90
C LYS A 309 7.05 10.16 -24.91
N ARG A 310 7.33 10.34 -23.62
CA ARG A 310 6.97 9.45 -22.51
C ARG A 310 6.66 10.25 -21.26
N LEU A 311 5.92 9.63 -20.35
CA LEU A 311 5.65 10.14 -19.00
C LEU A 311 5.58 8.93 -18.09
N ASP A 312 6.49 8.85 -17.12
CA ASP A 312 6.62 7.71 -16.23
C ASP A 312 5.80 7.88 -14.96
N ILE A 313 5.71 9.11 -14.44
CA ILE A 313 5.06 9.41 -13.17
C ILE A 313 4.18 10.66 -13.31
N LEU A 314 2.90 10.56 -12.99
CA LEU A 314 2.02 11.71 -12.77
C LEU A 314 1.68 11.78 -11.28
N VAL A 315 1.87 12.95 -10.68
CA VAL A 315 1.39 13.26 -9.33
C VAL A 315 0.36 14.40 -9.42
N ASN A 316 -0.90 14.01 -9.24
CA ASN A 316 -2.02 14.91 -9.07
C ASN A 316 -2.05 15.40 -7.63
N ASN A 317 -1.59 16.63 -7.41
CA ASN A 317 -1.50 17.27 -6.11
C ASN A 317 -2.13 18.67 -6.10
N ALA A 318 -2.24 19.34 -7.25
CA ALA A 318 -2.79 20.70 -7.32
C ALA A 318 -4.15 20.81 -6.61
N TYR A 319 -4.26 21.74 -5.67
CA TYR A 319 -5.47 21.98 -4.90
C TYR A 319 -5.62 23.48 -4.60
N ALA A 320 -6.71 24.10 -5.08
CA ALA A 320 -6.86 25.55 -5.04
C ALA A 320 -7.68 26.08 -3.84
N ALA A 321 -8.39 25.20 -3.12
CA ALA A 321 -9.42 25.61 -2.18
C ALA A 321 -8.96 25.72 -0.72
N VAL A 322 -7.66 25.58 -0.42
CA VAL A 322 -7.14 25.62 0.96
C VAL A 322 -7.57 26.92 1.66
N ASP A 323 -7.27 28.08 1.07
CA ASP A 323 -7.61 29.39 1.64
C ASP A 323 -9.13 29.58 1.81
N PHE A 324 -9.93 29.16 0.81
CA PHE A 324 -11.38 29.23 0.85
C PHE A 324 -11.97 28.39 2.00
N ILE A 325 -11.46 27.18 2.19
CA ILE A 325 -11.88 26.28 3.27
C ILE A 325 -11.52 26.88 4.62
N LEU A 326 -10.31 27.43 4.78
CA LEU A 326 -9.87 28.04 6.03
C LEU A 326 -10.72 29.26 6.41
N LYS A 327 -11.06 30.12 5.44
CA LYS A 327 -11.90 31.32 5.64
C LYS A 327 -13.36 31.00 5.99
N ASN A 328 -13.84 29.81 5.66
CA ASN A 328 -15.21 29.36 5.94
C ASN A 328 -15.27 28.24 6.98
N ASN A 329 -14.16 27.96 7.65
CA ASN A 329 -14.10 26.92 8.67
C ASN A 329 -15.05 27.26 9.83
N GLY A 330 -15.73 26.23 10.35
CA GLY A 330 -16.69 26.37 11.46
C GLY A 330 -18.10 26.81 11.05
N LYS A 331 -18.34 27.16 9.79
CA LYS A 331 -19.70 27.38 9.27
C LYS A 331 -20.36 26.04 8.92
N PRO A 332 -21.68 25.88 9.08
CA PRO A 332 -22.40 24.74 8.53
C PRO A 332 -22.49 24.85 7.01
N PHE A 333 -22.65 23.71 6.32
CA PHE A 333 -22.51 23.66 4.85
C PHE A 333 -23.56 24.51 4.10
N TRP A 334 -24.73 24.79 4.67
CA TRP A 334 -25.77 25.62 4.06
C TRP A 334 -25.48 27.13 4.12
N GLU A 335 -24.45 27.56 4.85
CA GLU A 335 -24.00 28.96 4.90
C GLU A 335 -22.82 29.24 3.95
N PHE A 336 -22.33 28.22 3.26
CA PHE A 336 -21.27 28.36 2.28
C PHE A 336 -21.82 29.02 0.99
N PRO A 337 -21.01 29.81 0.25
CA PRO A 337 -21.40 30.34 -1.05
C PRO A 337 -21.84 29.25 -2.05
N ASP A 338 -22.78 29.56 -2.93
CA ASP A 338 -23.34 28.60 -3.91
C ASP A 338 -22.28 27.94 -4.80
N ASN A 339 -21.21 28.66 -5.13
CA ASN A 339 -20.10 28.16 -5.97
C ASN A 339 -19.04 27.35 -5.19
N THR A 340 -19.30 26.99 -3.94
CA THR A 340 -18.38 26.23 -3.08
C THR A 340 -17.93 24.92 -3.72
N TRP A 341 -18.86 24.22 -4.38
CA TRP A 341 -18.55 22.97 -5.06
C TRP A 341 -17.45 23.16 -6.12
N ASP A 342 -17.61 24.15 -6.98
CA ASP A 342 -16.68 24.41 -8.09
C ASP A 342 -15.31 24.88 -7.59
N ILE A 343 -15.29 25.73 -6.55
CA ILE A 343 -14.04 26.17 -5.91
C ILE A 343 -13.27 24.97 -5.34
N VAL A 344 -13.97 24.09 -4.62
CA VAL A 344 -13.38 22.95 -3.91
C VAL A 344 -12.95 21.83 -4.85
N ASN A 345 -13.75 21.53 -5.87
CA ASN A 345 -13.59 20.34 -6.71
C ASN A 345 -13.13 20.63 -8.14
N GLY A 346 -13.10 21.88 -8.59
CA GLY A 346 -12.61 22.25 -9.93
C GLY A 346 -11.16 21.81 -10.16
N VAL A 347 -10.25 22.20 -9.26
CA VAL A 347 -8.82 21.87 -9.38
C VAL A 347 -8.48 20.51 -8.76
N GLY A 348 -9.05 20.22 -7.58
CA GLY A 348 -8.73 19.05 -6.76
C GLY A 348 -9.39 17.73 -7.15
N LEU A 349 -10.36 17.77 -8.07
CA LEU A 349 -11.07 16.59 -8.55
C LEU A 349 -11.17 16.58 -10.08
N ARG A 350 -11.84 17.57 -10.68
CA ARG A 350 -12.06 17.62 -12.13
C ARG A 350 -10.73 17.66 -12.89
N ASN A 351 -9.79 18.52 -12.49
CA ASN A 351 -8.48 18.57 -13.13
C ASN A 351 -7.62 17.31 -12.86
N HIS A 352 -7.74 16.66 -11.70
CA HIS A 352 -7.07 15.37 -11.48
C HIS A 352 -7.54 14.32 -12.48
N PHE A 353 -8.86 14.26 -12.77
CA PHE A 353 -9.40 13.39 -13.81
C PHE A 353 -8.83 13.72 -15.20
N LEU A 354 -8.76 15.01 -15.55
CA LEU A 354 -8.21 15.45 -16.84
C LEU A 354 -6.72 15.07 -16.99
N CYS A 355 -5.89 15.41 -16.00
CA CYS A 355 -4.47 15.06 -15.97
C CYS A 355 -4.27 13.54 -16.06
N SER A 356 -5.03 12.76 -15.30
CA SER A 356 -4.97 11.29 -15.35
C SER A 356 -5.35 10.74 -16.71
N THR A 357 -6.38 11.31 -17.35
CA THR A 357 -6.78 10.93 -18.72
C THR A 357 -5.66 11.20 -19.73
N LEU A 358 -5.01 12.37 -19.66
CA LEU A 358 -3.91 12.72 -20.56
C LEU A 358 -2.66 11.88 -20.32
N ALA A 359 -2.31 11.62 -19.05
CA ALA A 359 -1.21 10.71 -18.69
C ALA A 359 -1.48 9.28 -19.16
N ALA A 360 -2.69 8.76 -18.91
CA ALA A 360 -3.08 7.40 -19.31
C ALA A 360 -2.93 7.19 -20.82
N ARG A 361 -3.31 8.17 -21.65
CA ARG A 361 -3.11 8.10 -23.13
C ARG A 361 -1.66 7.90 -23.53
N MET A 362 -0.71 8.40 -22.74
CA MET A 362 0.73 8.20 -22.95
C MET A 362 1.19 6.86 -22.34
N MET A 363 0.82 6.59 -21.08
CA MET A 363 1.28 5.43 -20.29
C MET A 363 0.75 4.10 -20.82
N VAL A 364 -0.49 4.05 -21.32
CA VAL A 364 -1.09 2.84 -21.92
C VAL A 364 -0.29 2.37 -23.14
N LYS A 365 0.15 3.31 -23.98
CA LYS A 365 1.02 3.02 -25.14
C LYS A 365 2.41 2.55 -24.70
N GLN A 366 2.91 3.10 -23.60
CA GLN A 366 4.21 2.74 -23.02
C GLN A 366 4.19 1.38 -22.30
N ARG A 367 3.01 0.87 -21.93
CA ARG A 367 2.83 -0.32 -21.07
C ARG A 367 3.52 -0.18 -19.71
N SER A 368 3.62 1.04 -19.21
CA SER A 368 4.23 1.37 -17.92
C SER A 368 3.80 2.76 -17.48
N GLY A 369 3.62 2.96 -16.18
CA GLY A 369 3.44 4.29 -15.61
C GLY A 369 2.90 4.23 -14.19
N LEU A 370 3.07 5.34 -13.46
CA LEU A 370 2.51 5.55 -12.13
C LEU A 370 1.69 6.83 -12.11
N ILE A 371 0.42 6.74 -11.73
CA ILE A 371 -0.43 7.87 -11.43
C ILE A 371 -0.71 7.88 -9.93
N VAL A 372 -0.38 8.98 -9.26
CA VAL A 372 -0.60 9.20 -7.83
C VAL A 372 -1.57 10.36 -7.67
N ASN A 373 -2.72 10.12 -7.05
CA ASN A 373 -3.59 11.18 -6.56
C ASN A 373 -3.29 11.48 -5.09
N VAL A 374 -2.94 12.71 -4.76
CA VAL A 374 -2.80 13.15 -3.36
C VAL A 374 -4.20 13.41 -2.78
N SER A 375 -4.67 12.46 -1.97
CA SER A 375 -5.97 12.48 -1.33
C SER A 375 -5.84 12.68 0.19
N SER A 376 -6.84 12.30 0.97
CA SER A 376 -6.90 12.54 2.41
C SER A 376 -7.89 11.58 3.07
N ALA A 377 -7.67 11.31 4.36
CA ALA A 377 -8.65 10.62 5.20
C ALA A 377 -10.05 11.28 5.19
N GLY A 378 -10.16 12.56 4.80
CA GLY A 378 -11.44 13.23 4.54
C GLY A 378 -12.33 12.53 3.50
N GLY A 379 -11.80 11.62 2.67
CA GLY A 379 -12.61 10.77 1.80
C GLY A 379 -13.41 9.69 2.54
N LYS A 380 -13.11 9.44 3.82
CA LYS A 380 -13.78 8.44 4.68
C LYS A 380 -14.39 9.02 5.94
N THR A 381 -13.93 10.18 6.39
CA THR A 381 -14.45 10.88 7.58
C THR A 381 -14.80 12.31 7.24
N TYR A 382 -15.70 12.91 8.02
CA TYR A 382 -16.00 14.33 7.88
C TYR A 382 -14.75 15.16 8.21
N LEU A 383 -14.29 15.97 7.26
CA LEU A 383 -13.19 16.90 7.44
C LEU A 383 -13.47 18.20 6.67
N PHE A 384 -13.36 19.34 7.38
CA PHE A 384 -13.60 20.70 6.90
C PHE A 384 -15.01 21.02 6.38
N THR A 385 -15.46 20.38 5.30
CA THR A 385 -16.73 20.66 4.63
C THR A 385 -17.18 19.44 3.81
N PRO A 386 -18.50 19.21 3.60
CA PRO A 386 -18.97 18.11 2.77
C PRO A 386 -18.36 18.06 1.37
N SER A 387 -18.18 19.22 0.71
CA SER A 387 -17.61 19.28 -0.65
C SER A 387 -16.17 18.78 -0.70
N TYR A 388 -15.39 19.00 0.36
CA TYR A 388 -14.02 18.50 0.50
C TYR A 388 -14.03 16.97 0.65
N GLY A 389 -14.84 16.45 1.57
CA GLY A 389 -14.93 15.01 1.81
C GLY A 389 -15.42 14.23 0.59
N ILE A 390 -16.48 14.72 -0.07
CA ILE A 390 -16.98 14.15 -1.33
C ILE A 390 -15.90 14.20 -2.41
N GLY A 391 -15.19 15.33 -2.53
CA GLY A 391 -14.08 15.49 -3.47
C GLY A 391 -12.98 14.43 -3.27
N LYS A 392 -12.54 14.23 -2.02
CA LYS A 392 -11.50 13.25 -1.68
C LYS A 392 -11.98 11.81 -1.84
N ALA A 393 -13.23 11.52 -1.49
CA ALA A 393 -13.84 10.21 -1.74
C ALA A 393 -13.91 9.89 -3.25
N ALA A 394 -14.23 10.89 -4.07
CA ALA A 394 -14.25 10.75 -5.53
C ALA A 394 -12.84 10.57 -6.11
N VAL A 395 -11.83 11.25 -5.56
CA VAL A 395 -10.42 11.05 -5.92
C VAL A 395 -9.94 9.62 -5.58
N ASP A 396 -10.35 9.08 -4.44
CA ASP A 396 -10.04 7.69 -4.06
C ASP A 396 -10.72 6.69 -4.99
N ARG A 397 -12.00 6.93 -5.29
CA ARG A 397 -12.78 6.12 -6.25
C ARG A 397 -12.17 6.17 -7.65
N MET A 398 -11.66 7.33 -8.07
CA MET A 398 -10.97 7.48 -9.36
C MET A 398 -9.73 6.57 -9.44
N ALA A 399 -8.93 6.47 -8.38
CA ALA A 399 -7.79 5.55 -8.36
C ALA A 399 -8.25 4.08 -8.48
N ALA A 400 -9.29 3.70 -7.74
CA ALA A 400 -9.85 2.34 -7.76
C ALA A 400 -10.35 1.94 -9.17
N ASP A 401 -11.22 2.75 -9.75
CA ASP A 401 -11.91 2.41 -11.00
C ASP A 401 -10.97 2.56 -12.21
N CYS A 402 -10.22 3.67 -12.31
CA CYS A 402 -9.25 3.82 -13.39
C CYS A 402 -8.10 2.82 -13.27
N GLY A 403 -7.68 2.47 -12.04
CA GLY A 403 -6.65 1.47 -11.79
C GLY A 403 -7.03 0.08 -12.32
N LEU A 404 -8.32 -0.28 -12.26
CA LEU A 404 -8.85 -1.53 -12.82
C LEU A 404 -8.65 -1.60 -14.34
N GLU A 405 -9.02 -0.54 -15.06
CA GLU A 405 -8.84 -0.45 -16.52
C GLU A 405 -7.36 -0.42 -16.93
N LEU A 406 -6.55 0.30 -16.16
CA LEU A 406 -5.13 0.50 -16.44
C LEU A 406 -4.25 -0.72 -16.11
N LYS A 407 -4.74 -1.64 -15.26
CA LYS A 407 -3.98 -2.82 -14.83
C LYS A 407 -3.52 -3.69 -16.01
N ALA A 408 -4.37 -3.91 -17.01
CA ALA A 408 -4.04 -4.68 -18.21
C ALA A 408 -2.94 -4.04 -19.07
N HIS A 409 -2.64 -2.77 -18.82
CA HIS A 409 -1.60 -2.00 -19.49
C HIS A 409 -0.36 -1.78 -18.61
N ASN A 410 -0.26 -2.44 -17.46
CA ASN A 410 0.85 -2.30 -16.51
C ASN A 410 1.07 -0.82 -16.10
N VAL A 411 -0.03 -0.08 -15.95
CA VAL A 411 -0.03 1.28 -15.42
C VAL A 411 -0.69 1.24 -14.04
N THR A 412 0.04 1.72 -13.04
CA THR A 412 -0.43 1.77 -11.66
C THR A 412 -1.14 3.08 -11.40
N TYR A 413 -2.30 3.02 -10.75
CA TYR A 413 -3.01 4.19 -10.24
C TYR A 413 -3.25 4.02 -8.75
N VAL A 414 -2.70 4.89 -7.91
CA VAL A 414 -2.91 4.89 -6.46
C VAL A 414 -3.48 6.21 -5.94
N SER A 415 -4.21 6.13 -4.83
CA SER A 415 -4.53 7.29 -4.00
C SER A 415 -3.56 7.33 -2.81
N LEU A 416 -2.75 8.38 -2.70
CA LEU A 416 -1.79 8.57 -1.62
C LEU A 416 -2.41 9.49 -0.57
N TRP A 417 -2.40 9.05 0.69
CA TRP A 417 -2.85 9.81 1.85
C TRP A 417 -1.66 10.26 2.70
N PRO A 418 -1.29 11.54 2.63
CA PRO A 418 -0.41 12.16 3.61
C PRO A 418 -1.06 12.20 5.01
N GLY A 419 -0.22 12.22 6.04
CA GLY A 419 -0.64 12.57 7.41
C GLY A 419 -0.95 14.06 7.56
N ALA A 420 -0.97 14.56 8.80
CA ALA A 420 -0.97 16.02 9.01
C ALA A 420 0.34 16.60 8.48
N VAL A 421 0.29 17.42 7.41
CA VAL A 421 1.50 17.95 6.76
C VAL A 421 1.74 19.41 7.17
N LYS A 422 2.99 19.70 7.52
CA LYS A 422 3.47 21.06 7.79
C LYS A 422 3.65 21.87 6.50
N THR A 423 2.56 22.32 5.91
CA THR A 423 2.60 23.22 4.74
C THR A 423 2.65 24.69 5.15
N GLU A 424 3.23 25.52 4.31
CA GLU A 424 3.44 26.95 4.57
C GLU A 424 2.13 27.68 4.86
N LEU A 425 1.04 27.34 4.14
CA LEU A 425 -0.29 27.92 4.36
C LEU A 425 -0.90 27.52 5.72
N ILE A 426 -0.72 26.26 6.12
CA ILE A 426 -1.19 25.73 7.41
C ILE A 426 -0.39 26.38 8.56
N ILE A 427 0.92 26.54 8.39
CA ILE A 427 1.78 27.22 9.37
C ILE A 427 1.40 28.70 9.48
N GLN A 428 1.24 29.41 8.36
CA GLN A 428 0.84 30.82 8.36
C GLN A 428 -0.51 31.02 9.08
N ASP A 429 -1.52 30.20 8.78
CA ASP A 429 -2.82 30.26 9.43
C ASP A 429 -2.73 29.95 10.94
N THR A 430 -1.92 28.97 11.33
CA THR A 430 -1.67 28.64 12.76
C THR A 430 -1.01 29.79 13.51
N GLU A 431 -0.03 30.46 12.90
CA GLU A 431 0.64 31.62 13.49
C GLU A 431 -0.28 32.85 13.56
N HIS A 432 -1.11 33.11 12.53
CA HIS A 432 -2.10 34.21 12.57
C HIS A 432 -3.17 34.01 13.66
N ARG A 433 -3.54 32.76 13.99
CA ARG A 433 -4.43 32.45 15.12
C ARG A 433 -3.77 32.67 16.48
N LYS A 434 -2.47 32.35 16.62
CA LYS A 434 -1.71 32.60 17.86
C LYS A 434 -1.50 34.08 18.16
N THR A 435 -1.39 34.92 17.13
CA THR A 435 -1.17 36.37 17.28
C THR A 435 -2.46 37.19 17.44
N GLY A 436 -3.64 36.54 17.52
CA GLY A 436 -4.92 37.20 17.80
C GLY A 436 -5.48 38.07 16.66
N ALA A 437 -4.93 37.99 15.44
CA ALA A 437 -5.33 38.81 14.30
C ALA A 437 -6.38 38.14 13.37
N GLY A 438 -6.73 36.88 13.62
CA GLY A 438 -7.75 36.14 12.86
C GLY A 438 -9.15 36.27 13.48
N SER A 439 -9.98 37.15 12.90
CA SER A 439 -11.45 37.25 13.04
C SER A 439 -12.05 36.68 14.33
N ALA A 440 -12.11 37.53 15.37
CA ALA A 440 -13.09 37.42 16.42
C ALA A 440 -14.50 37.55 15.80
N ASN A 441 -15.15 36.42 15.51
CA ASN A 441 -16.61 36.29 15.35
C ASN A 441 -16.96 34.79 15.24
N ALA A 442 -16.76 34.05 16.32
CA ALA A 442 -17.36 32.74 16.52
C ALA A 442 -18.31 32.83 17.73
N SER A 443 -19.36 33.63 17.61
CA SER A 443 -20.44 33.72 18.59
C SER A 443 -21.60 32.81 18.19
N SER A 444 -21.39 31.49 18.27
CA SER A 444 -22.46 30.51 18.45
C SER A 444 -21.83 29.21 18.94
N THR A 445 -22.06 28.92 20.21
CA THR A 445 -21.39 27.89 21.01
C THR A 445 -21.69 26.44 20.60
N GLU A 446 -22.50 26.20 19.56
CA GLU A 446 -22.91 24.86 19.12
C GLU A 446 -22.09 24.31 17.93
N THR A 447 -21.46 25.15 17.11
CA THR A 447 -20.74 24.69 15.90
C THR A 447 -19.31 24.20 16.16
N LEU A 448 -18.80 24.41 17.38
CA LEU A 448 -17.47 23.96 17.83
C LEU A 448 -17.41 22.44 18.11
N GLU A 449 -18.54 21.74 18.14
CA GLU A 449 -18.61 20.30 18.45
C GLU A 449 -18.50 19.35 17.25
N LEU A 450 -18.23 19.84 16.03
CA LEU A 450 -17.72 18.98 14.95
C LEU A 450 -16.21 18.73 15.17
N GLY A 451 -15.92 18.00 16.26
CA GLY A 451 -14.60 17.80 16.89
C GLY A 451 -13.43 17.29 16.04
N ALA A 452 -13.63 17.02 14.74
CA ALA A 452 -12.56 16.68 13.81
C ALA A 452 -11.63 17.87 13.49
N ASN A 453 -12.18 19.11 13.42
CA ASN A 453 -11.40 20.28 13.01
C ASN A 453 -10.56 20.87 14.15
N ALA A 454 -10.99 20.75 15.41
CA ALA A 454 -10.25 21.30 16.57
C ALA A 454 -8.96 20.52 16.86
N ARG A 455 -8.99 19.18 16.78
CA ARG A 455 -7.83 18.31 17.08
C ARG A 455 -6.80 18.22 15.96
N MET A 456 -7.16 18.60 14.73
CA MET A 456 -6.24 18.53 13.58
C MET A 456 -5.06 19.50 13.74
N TRP A 457 -5.30 20.69 14.31
CA TRP A 457 -4.29 21.72 14.47
C TRP A 457 -3.29 21.40 15.58
N ASP A 458 -3.73 20.72 16.64
CA ASP A 458 -2.85 20.22 17.71
C ASP A 458 -1.84 19.18 17.19
N GLN A 459 -2.20 18.47 16.11
CA GLN A 459 -1.35 17.43 15.50
C GLN A 459 -0.38 17.95 14.44
N VAL A 460 -0.47 19.21 14.01
CA VAL A 460 0.45 19.79 13.01
C VAL A 460 1.88 19.87 13.55
N ALA A 461 2.04 20.06 14.86
CA ALA A 461 3.37 20.10 15.50
C ALA A 461 4.13 18.78 15.35
N ASP A 462 3.43 17.65 15.41
CA ASP A 462 3.99 16.30 15.22
C ASP A 462 3.88 15.80 13.78
N GLY A 463 3.27 16.59 12.90
CA GLY A 463 3.04 16.29 11.49
C GLY A 463 4.30 15.98 10.68
N GLU A 464 4.07 15.34 9.53
CA GLU A 464 5.11 15.00 8.56
C GLU A 464 5.53 16.23 7.74
N SER A 465 6.79 16.23 7.29
CA SER A 465 7.26 17.23 6.34
C SER A 465 6.64 17.01 4.95
N PRO A 466 6.53 18.06 4.12
CA PRO A 466 6.11 17.91 2.73
C PRO A 466 6.96 16.91 1.93
N GLU A 467 8.25 16.75 2.27
CA GLU A 467 9.16 15.82 1.59
C GLU A 467 8.89 14.35 1.93
N PHE A 468 8.22 14.05 3.05
CA PHE A 468 7.89 12.67 3.41
C PHE A 468 6.94 12.01 2.39
N ALA A 469 5.96 12.77 1.89
CA ALA A 469 5.12 12.33 0.78
C ALA A 469 5.95 12.08 -0.50
N GLY A 470 6.99 12.89 -0.74
CA GLY A 470 7.92 12.68 -1.85
C GLY A 470 8.69 11.37 -1.75
N LYS A 471 9.20 11.04 -0.55
CA LYS A 471 9.85 9.75 -0.30
C LYS A 471 8.91 8.58 -0.55
N ALA A 472 7.64 8.71 -0.19
CA ALA A 472 6.62 7.70 -0.46
C ALA A 472 6.40 7.49 -1.98
N VAL A 473 6.33 8.58 -2.76
CA VAL A 473 6.20 8.48 -4.22
C VAL A 473 7.43 7.85 -4.86
N VAL A 474 8.64 8.23 -4.43
CA VAL A 474 9.89 7.60 -4.91
C VAL A 474 9.89 6.11 -4.58
N ALA A 475 9.56 5.73 -3.34
CA ALA A 475 9.50 4.34 -2.91
C ALA A 475 8.54 3.51 -3.78
N LEU A 476 7.31 3.99 -3.98
CA LEU A 476 6.34 3.37 -4.89
C LEU A 476 6.91 3.19 -6.29
N ALA A 477 7.45 4.24 -6.87
CA ALA A 477 7.92 4.23 -8.24
C ALA A 477 9.18 3.35 -8.45
N THR A 478 9.88 2.98 -7.36
CA THR A 478 10.99 2.00 -7.36
C THR A 478 10.56 0.60 -6.93
N ASP A 479 9.29 0.41 -6.53
CA ASP A 479 8.77 -0.88 -6.08
C ASP A 479 8.65 -1.85 -7.27
N PRO A 480 9.35 -2.99 -7.28
CA PRO A 480 9.18 -4.01 -8.33
C PRO A 480 7.77 -4.59 -8.37
N LYS A 481 6.99 -4.43 -7.29
CA LYS A 481 5.60 -4.88 -7.16
C LYS A 481 4.58 -3.75 -7.31
N LEU A 482 4.98 -2.61 -7.87
CA LEU A 482 4.13 -1.42 -7.99
C LEU A 482 2.75 -1.69 -8.61
N ILE A 483 2.65 -2.61 -9.58
CA ILE A 483 1.37 -2.95 -10.23
C ILE A 483 0.37 -3.63 -9.29
N GLU A 484 0.84 -4.32 -8.24
CA GLU A 484 -0.01 -4.94 -7.24
C GLU A 484 -0.82 -3.89 -6.46
N ARG A 485 -0.34 -2.64 -6.41
CA ARG A 485 -0.95 -1.53 -5.69
C ARG A 485 -1.99 -0.76 -6.51
N THR A 486 -2.16 -1.07 -7.79
CA THR A 486 -3.12 -0.34 -8.62
C THR A 486 -4.53 -0.45 -8.04
N GLY A 487 -5.24 0.66 -7.99
CA GLY A 487 -6.57 0.78 -7.38
C GLY A 487 -6.59 0.99 -5.87
N GLN A 488 -5.44 1.00 -5.19
CA GLN A 488 -5.39 1.06 -3.73
C GLN A 488 -5.26 2.50 -3.19
N ILE A 489 -5.77 2.67 -1.98
CA ILE A 489 -5.42 3.79 -1.09
C ILE A 489 -4.21 3.36 -0.29
N VAL A 490 -3.15 4.17 -0.33
CA VAL A 490 -1.90 3.95 0.42
C VAL A 490 -1.59 5.18 1.27
N THR A 491 -1.04 4.97 2.47
CA THR A 491 -0.66 6.09 3.35
C THR A 491 0.84 6.30 3.36
N THR A 492 1.29 7.55 3.48
CA THR A 492 2.72 7.89 3.59
C THR A 492 3.39 7.17 4.76
N ALA A 493 2.70 7.05 5.89
CA ALA A 493 3.19 6.35 7.08
C ALA A 493 3.33 4.83 6.86
N ALA A 494 2.36 4.17 6.22
CA ALA A 494 2.46 2.74 5.91
C ALA A 494 3.61 2.47 4.95
N LEU A 495 3.75 3.29 3.90
CA LEU A 495 4.88 3.20 2.98
C LEU A 495 6.22 3.49 3.67
N GLY A 496 6.27 4.46 4.59
CA GLY A 496 7.46 4.74 5.39
C GLY A 496 7.88 3.56 6.27
N GLN A 497 6.92 2.86 6.86
CA GLN A 497 7.17 1.64 7.63
C GLN A 497 7.62 0.49 6.72
N GLU A 498 6.92 0.27 5.61
CA GLU A 498 7.18 -0.81 4.66
C GLU A 498 8.55 -0.70 3.99
N PHE A 499 8.87 0.48 3.46
CA PHE A 499 10.14 0.74 2.74
C PHE A 499 11.26 1.24 3.67
N GLY A 500 10.97 1.44 4.96
CA GLY A 500 11.97 1.78 5.98
C GLY A 500 12.53 3.21 5.89
N PHE A 501 11.87 4.13 5.19
CA PHE A 501 12.29 5.52 5.13
C PHE A 501 11.75 6.35 6.30
N LYS A 502 12.51 7.37 6.67
CA LYS A 502 12.20 8.32 7.75
C LYS A 502 11.93 9.70 7.16
N ASP A 503 11.27 10.54 7.94
CA ASP A 503 11.12 11.96 7.60
C ASP A 503 12.49 12.67 7.56
N ILE A 504 12.54 13.88 7.01
CA ILE A 504 13.79 14.66 6.82
C ILE A 504 14.47 15.01 8.16
N ASP A 505 13.70 15.04 9.25
CA ASP A 505 14.19 15.22 10.62
C ASP A 505 14.60 13.90 11.32
N GLY A 506 14.51 12.76 10.60
CA GLY A 506 14.88 11.45 11.10
C GLY A 506 13.81 10.73 11.93
N ARG A 507 12.61 11.32 12.11
CA ARG A 507 11.50 10.66 12.81
C ARG A 507 10.84 9.58 11.95
N LYS A 508 10.28 8.57 12.61
CA LYS A 508 9.32 7.64 12.00
C LYS A 508 7.92 8.21 12.17
N ILE A 509 7.22 8.45 11.07
CA ILE A 509 5.83 8.92 11.11
C ILE A 509 4.93 7.72 11.38
N LYS A 510 4.01 7.87 12.35
CA LYS A 510 2.99 6.87 12.66
C LYS A 510 1.65 7.33 12.10
N TRP A 511 0.92 6.41 11.48
CA TRP A 511 -0.45 6.71 11.04
C TRP A 511 -1.36 6.89 12.26
N THR A 512 -2.08 8.00 12.30
CA THR A 512 -3.17 8.23 13.24
C THR A 512 -4.39 8.67 12.43
N MET A 513 -5.43 7.81 12.38
CA MET A 513 -6.73 8.25 11.87
C MET A 513 -7.28 9.30 12.84
N PRO A 514 -7.90 10.38 12.34
CA PRO A 514 -8.79 11.18 13.18
C PRO A 514 -9.86 10.22 13.74
N ALA A 515 -9.95 10.08 15.06
CA ALA A 515 -10.93 9.21 15.68
C ALA A 515 -12.34 9.59 15.18
N PRO A 516 -13.19 8.63 14.77
CA PRO A 516 -14.58 8.94 14.49
C PRO A 516 -15.22 9.54 15.74
N ASN A 517 -15.91 10.67 15.60
CA ASN A 517 -16.72 11.24 16.67
C ASN A 517 -17.92 10.33 16.93
N HIS A 518 -17.72 9.26 17.70
CA HIS A 518 -18.80 8.68 18.48
C HIS A 518 -18.85 9.44 19.80
N SER A 519 -19.60 10.54 19.83
CA SER A 519 -20.22 10.94 21.08
C SER A 519 -21.31 9.92 21.34
N GLU A 520 -21.07 9.01 22.29
CA GLU A 520 -22.17 8.34 22.98
C GLU A 520 -23.08 9.43 23.57
N LYS A 521 -24.28 9.55 23.01
CA LYS A 521 -25.46 10.12 23.67
C LYS A 521 -26.61 9.17 23.44
#